data_AF-A0A3N0XLM6-F1
#
_entry.id   AF-A0A3N0XLM6-F1
#
_cell.length_a   1.000
_cell.length_b   1.000
_cell.length_c   1.000
_cell.angle_alpha   90.00
_cell.angle_beta   90.00
_cell.angle_gamma   90.00
#
_symmetry.space_group_name_H-M   'P 1'
#
loop_
_entity.id
_entity.type
_entity.pdbx_description
1 polymer ?
#
loop_
_entity_poly.entity_id
_entity_poly.type
_entity_poly.pdbx_seq_one_letter_code
_entity_poly.pdbx_strand_id
1 'polypeptide(L)'
;MPFLHGFRRIVYEYQPLVDAVMCVLGTEGGENQRRQDDEESISRALAALLDRESQSPVFTQGISYSLFRVADLGLVSAAKVLLRYGADLNFEDPVSYYNPLHIAVLRNKPDMVQMLITHGAEIDKRDRIHESSPLDLASEEADKLPCLRVLLDLGADVNAKDKNGKTALLHALASSDGLTVNNVDNIEMLLQRGASLDT
;
A
#
# COMPACT_ATOMS: atom_id res chain seq x y z
N MET A 1 -12.02 -24.13 -20.48
CA MET A 1 -11.33 -23.39 -19.40
C MET A 1 -11.97 -22.00 -19.26
N PRO A 2 -13.03 -21.81 -18.46
CA PRO A 2 -13.81 -20.56 -18.42
C PRO A 2 -13.23 -19.48 -17.49
N PHE A 3 -12.30 -19.83 -16.59
CA PHE A 3 -11.89 -18.95 -15.51
C PHE A 3 -10.99 -17.78 -15.92
N LEU A 4 -10.28 -17.85 -17.07
CA LEU A 4 -9.39 -16.75 -17.52
C LEU A 4 -10.13 -15.60 -18.23
N HIS A 5 -11.39 -15.79 -18.65
CA HIS A 5 -12.12 -14.77 -19.40
C HIS A 5 -12.80 -13.72 -18.52
N GLY A 6 -13.09 -14.01 -17.25
CA GLY A 6 -13.70 -13.05 -16.32
C GLY A 6 -12.68 -12.04 -15.76
N PHE A 7 -11.51 -12.52 -15.33
CA PHE A 7 -10.50 -11.70 -14.66
C PHE A 7 -9.87 -10.64 -15.58
N ARG A 8 -9.56 -10.99 -16.84
CA ARG A 8 -9.09 -10.00 -17.81
C ARG A 8 -10.15 -8.93 -18.07
N ARG A 9 -11.43 -9.33 -18.17
CA ARG A 9 -12.53 -8.42 -18.49
C ARG A 9 -12.72 -7.36 -17.41
N ILE A 10 -12.66 -7.75 -16.13
CA ILE A 10 -12.82 -6.83 -15.00
C ILE A 10 -11.69 -5.80 -14.96
N VAL A 11 -10.43 -6.20 -15.12
CA VAL A 11 -9.31 -5.25 -15.14
C VAL A 11 -9.43 -4.30 -16.33
N TYR A 12 -9.77 -4.79 -17.52
CA TYR A 12 -9.94 -3.92 -18.71
C TYR A 12 -11.10 -2.92 -18.59
N GLU A 13 -12.14 -3.20 -17.81
CA GLU A 13 -13.32 -2.33 -17.74
C GLU A 13 -13.04 -1.01 -17.03
N TYR A 14 -12.25 -1.01 -15.95
CA TYR A 14 -11.88 0.21 -15.23
C TYR A 14 -10.47 0.72 -15.52
N GLN A 15 -9.67 -0.02 -16.30
CA GLN A 15 -8.33 0.42 -16.72
C GLN A 15 -8.32 1.81 -17.37
N PRO A 16 -9.27 2.20 -18.24
CA PRO A 16 -9.26 3.53 -18.86
C PRO A 16 -9.33 4.68 -17.85
N LEU A 17 -10.11 4.50 -16.77
CA LEU A 17 -10.18 5.49 -15.70
C LEU A 17 -8.84 5.58 -14.95
N VAL A 18 -8.22 4.44 -14.67
CA VAL A 18 -6.92 4.39 -14.00
C VAL A 18 -5.83 5.04 -14.85
N ASP A 19 -5.77 4.71 -16.15
CA ASP A 19 -4.81 5.30 -17.07
C ASP A 19 -5.01 6.83 -17.17
N ALA A 20 -6.26 7.29 -17.21
CA ALA A 20 -6.58 8.72 -17.23
C ALA A 20 -6.16 9.43 -15.92
N VAL A 21 -6.38 8.80 -14.76
CA VAL A 21 -5.88 9.31 -13.47
C VAL A 21 -4.36 9.39 -13.46
N MET A 22 -3.66 8.33 -13.88
CA MET A 22 -2.19 8.29 -13.91
C MET A 22 -1.60 9.30 -14.91
N CYS A 23 -2.28 9.53 -16.03
CA CYS A 23 -1.93 10.56 -17.00
C CYS A 23 -1.99 11.97 -16.38
N VAL A 24 -3.05 12.29 -15.62
CA VAL A 24 -3.17 13.57 -14.90
C VAL A 24 -2.05 13.74 -13.87
N LEU A 25 -1.63 12.65 -13.22
CA LEU A 25 -0.54 12.67 -12.26
C LEU A 25 0.85 12.79 -12.92
N GLY A 26 0.92 12.74 -14.25
CA GLY A 26 2.16 12.92 -15.01
C GLY A 26 3.15 11.76 -14.88
N THR A 27 2.68 10.56 -14.52
CA THR A 27 3.54 9.41 -14.21
C THR A 27 4.06 8.69 -15.46
N GLU A 28 3.74 9.17 -16.67
CA GLU A 28 4.20 8.62 -17.95
C GLU A 28 5.37 9.39 -18.60
N GLY A 29 5.97 10.36 -17.90
CA GLY A 29 7.12 11.13 -18.40
C GLY A 29 8.19 11.31 -17.33
N GLY A 30 9.44 10.97 -17.68
CA GLY A 30 10.59 11.01 -16.78
C GLY A 30 10.86 12.38 -16.15
N GLU A 31 11.25 12.30 -14.88
CA GLU A 31 11.95 13.26 -14.01
C GLU A 31 11.44 14.70 -13.81
N ASN A 32 11.49 15.04 -12.53
CA ASN A 32 11.88 16.31 -11.91
C ASN A 32 10.83 17.30 -11.39
N GLN A 33 11.09 17.66 -10.13
CA GLN A 33 10.71 18.85 -9.37
C GLN A 33 9.34 19.46 -9.71
N ARG A 34 8.31 19.12 -8.92
CA ARG A 34 7.05 19.86 -8.91
C ARG A 34 6.80 20.49 -7.55
N ARG A 35 6.62 21.81 -7.58
CA ARG A 35 6.47 22.70 -6.42
C ARG A 35 5.05 22.56 -5.89
N GLN A 36 4.78 23.06 -4.68
CA GLN A 36 3.45 23.01 -4.05
C GLN A 36 2.31 23.58 -4.93
N ASP A 37 2.62 24.51 -5.83
CA ASP A 37 1.65 25.06 -6.81
C ASP A 37 1.13 23.99 -7.80
N ASP A 38 1.93 22.96 -8.09
CA ASP A 38 1.55 21.86 -8.96
C ASP A 38 0.57 20.90 -8.26
N GLU A 39 0.66 20.73 -6.94
CA GLU A 39 -0.21 19.79 -6.20
C GLU A 39 -1.67 20.23 -6.20
N GLU A 40 -1.94 21.53 -6.03
CA GLU A 40 -3.29 22.05 -6.03
C GLU A 40 -3.89 22.03 -7.45
N SER A 41 -3.05 22.27 -8.47
CA SER A 41 -3.43 22.13 -9.88
C SER A 41 -3.77 20.67 -10.23
N ILE A 42 -2.92 19.72 -9.82
CA ILE A 42 -3.15 18.28 -9.99
C ILE A 42 -4.41 17.85 -9.25
N SER A 43 -4.63 18.31 -8.03
CA SER A 43 -5.82 17.99 -7.24
C SER A 43 -7.11 18.48 -7.92
N ARG A 44 -7.09 19.69 -8.49
CA ARG A 44 -8.23 20.24 -9.27
C ARG A 44 -8.46 19.46 -10.56
N ALA A 45 -7.39 19.13 -11.29
CA ALA A 45 -7.48 18.36 -12.53
C ALA A 45 -8.02 16.94 -12.27
N LEU A 46 -7.54 16.30 -11.20
CA LEU A 46 -8.01 14.99 -10.77
C LEU A 46 -9.49 15.05 -10.35
N ALA A 47 -9.89 16.03 -9.53
CA ALA A 47 -11.28 16.22 -9.15
C ALA A 47 -12.20 16.42 -10.37
N ALA A 48 -11.80 17.29 -11.32
CA ALA A 48 -12.56 17.53 -12.54
C ALA A 48 -12.70 16.28 -13.43
N LEU A 49 -11.68 15.42 -13.46
CA LEU A 49 -11.74 14.13 -14.16
C LEU A 49 -12.70 13.18 -13.46
N LEU A 50 -12.59 13.04 -12.14
CA LEU A 50 -13.45 12.16 -11.35
C LEU A 50 -14.93 12.58 -11.40
N ASP A 51 -15.22 13.88 -11.43
CA ASP A 51 -16.59 14.39 -11.59
C ASP A 51 -17.20 13.96 -12.93
N ARG A 52 -16.42 13.99 -14.02
CA ARG A 52 -16.87 13.59 -15.36
C ARG A 52 -17.14 12.08 -15.44
N GLU A 53 -16.28 11.30 -14.80
CA GLU A 53 -16.34 9.83 -14.82
C GLU A 53 -17.27 9.24 -13.75
N SER A 54 -17.83 10.08 -12.87
CA SER A 54 -18.70 9.68 -11.75
C SER A 54 -19.95 8.88 -12.15
N GLN A 55 -20.40 9.01 -13.40
CA GLN A 55 -21.57 8.30 -13.93
C GLN A 55 -21.24 6.88 -14.45
N SER A 56 -19.96 6.52 -14.50
CA SER A 56 -19.54 5.21 -15.00
C SER A 56 -19.92 4.10 -14.00
N PRO A 57 -20.47 2.96 -14.47
CA PRO A 57 -20.84 1.85 -13.60
C PRO A 57 -19.65 1.18 -12.92
N VAL A 58 -18.42 1.42 -13.42
CA VAL A 58 -17.16 0.88 -12.88
C VAL A 58 -16.35 1.94 -12.14
N PHE A 59 -16.97 3.10 -11.85
CA PHE A 59 -16.30 4.23 -11.21
C PHE A 59 -15.66 3.83 -9.87
N THR A 60 -16.42 3.17 -8.98
CA THR A 60 -15.93 2.76 -7.66
C THR A 60 -14.72 1.82 -7.76
N GLN A 61 -14.76 0.83 -8.65
CA GLN A 61 -13.63 -0.09 -8.86
C GLN A 61 -12.44 0.66 -9.45
N GLY A 62 -12.65 1.55 -10.42
CA GLY A 62 -11.57 2.31 -11.04
C GLY A 62 -10.90 3.30 -10.10
N ILE A 63 -11.65 4.02 -9.24
CA ILE A 63 -11.05 4.91 -8.23
C ILE A 63 -10.31 4.13 -7.14
N SER A 64 -10.79 2.94 -6.78
CA SER A 64 -10.14 2.09 -5.78
C SER A 64 -8.86 1.44 -6.32
N TYR A 65 -8.87 1.01 -7.59
CA TYR A 65 -7.64 0.57 -8.24
C TYR A 65 -6.67 1.72 -8.51
N SER A 66 -7.18 2.92 -8.81
CA SER A 66 -6.35 4.13 -8.87
C SER A 66 -5.69 4.41 -7.51
N LEU A 67 -6.41 4.22 -6.40
CA LEU A 67 -5.86 4.36 -5.04
C LEU A 67 -4.69 3.38 -4.81
N PHE A 68 -4.86 2.13 -5.22
CA PHE A 68 -3.78 1.13 -5.18
C PHE A 68 -2.54 1.59 -5.97
N ARG A 69 -2.73 2.10 -7.19
CA ARG A 69 -1.63 2.57 -8.05
C ARG A 69 -0.94 3.83 -7.51
N VAL A 70 -1.67 4.77 -6.92
CA VAL A 70 -1.03 5.94 -6.29
C VAL A 70 -0.32 5.58 -4.98
N ALA A 71 -0.77 4.54 -4.27
CA ALA A 71 -0.10 4.00 -3.10
C ALA A 71 1.26 3.37 -3.45
N ASP A 72 1.33 2.61 -4.55
CA ASP A 72 2.56 2.07 -5.14
C ASP A 72 3.59 3.18 -5.43
N LEU A 73 3.13 4.35 -5.90
CA LEU A 73 4.00 5.50 -6.18
C LEU A 73 4.31 6.36 -4.94
N GLY A 74 3.45 6.33 -3.92
CA GLY A 74 3.54 7.19 -2.74
C GLY A 74 2.95 8.59 -2.92
N LEU A 75 2.00 8.79 -3.84
CA LEU A 75 1.38 10.10 -4.13
C LEU A 75 0.27 10.43 -3.12
N VAL A 76 0.65 10.89 -1.93
CA VAL A 76 -0.26 11.10 -0.78
C VAL A 76 -1.40 12.09 -1.08
N SER A 77 -1.11 13.21 -1.75
CA SER A 77 -2.12 14.22 -2.09
C SER A 77 -3.18 13.67 -3.04
N ALA A 78 -2.79 12.89 -4.04
CA ALA A 78 -3.70 12.23 -4.97
C ALA A 78 -4.56 11.17 -4.27
N ALA A 79 -3.97 10.36 -3.40
CA ALA A 79 -4.69 9.37 -2.61
C ALA A 79 -5.80 10.01 -1.75
N LYS A 80 -5.51 11.14 -1.09
CA LYS A 80 -6.53 11.89 -0.32
C LYS A 80 -7.71 12.35 -1.19
N VAL A 81 -7.46 12.76 -2.43
CA VAL A 81 -8.55 13.12 -3.36
C VAL A 81 -9.37 11.89 -3.71
N LEU A 82 -8.75 10.77 -4.08
CA LEU A 82 -9.46 9.53 -4.42
C LEU A 82 -10.32 9.02 -3.25
N LEU A 83 -9.83 9.10 -2.02
CA LEU A 83 -10.60 8.74 -0.82
C LEU A 83 -11.82 9.62 -0.61
N ARG A 84 -11.73 10.93 -0.91
CA ARG A 84 -12.89 11.84 -0.84
C ARG A 84 -13.98 11.50 -1.87
N TYR A 85 -13.61 10.86 -2.97
CA TYR A 85 -14.54 10.36 -4.00
C TYR A 85 -15.05 8.93 -3.71
N GLY A 86 -14.68 8.35 -2.57
CA GLY A 86 -15.19 7.05 -2.13
C GLY A 86 -14.35 5.85 -2.59
N ALA A 87 -13.06 6.04 -2.89
CA ALA A 87 -12.16 4.92 -3.12
C ALA A 87 -12.11 3.99 -1.90
N ASP A 88 -12.17 2.68 -2.15
CA ASP A 88 -12.11 1.67 -1.11
C ASP A 88 -10.65 1.45 -0.67
N LEU A 89 -10.37 1.79 0.60
CA LEU A 89 -9.07 1.58 1.25
C LEU A 89 -8.67 0.10 1.35
N ASN A 90 -9.66 -0.78 1.35
CA ASN A 90 -9.49 -2.22 1.49
C ASN A 90 -9.59 -2.95 0.14
N PHE A 91 -9.62 -2.22 -0.98
CA PHE A 91 -9.59 -2.81 -2.30
C PHE A 91 -8.39 -3.75 -2.45
N GLU A 92 -8.65 -4.97 -2.89
CA GLU A 92 -7.61 -5.94 -3.21
C GLU A 92 -7.36 -5.95 -4.71
N ASP A 93 -6.10 -5.70 -5.11
CA ASP A 93 -5.69 -5.83 -6.49
C ASP A 93 -5.95 -7.27 -6.99
N PRO A 94 -6.68 -7.47 -8.10
CA PRO A 94 -7.07 -8.80 -8.55
C PRO A 94 -5.91 -9.67 -9.06
N VAL A 95 -4.71 -9.11 -9.21
CA VAL A 95 -3.53 -9.84 -9.68
C VAL A 95 -2.65 -10.28 -8.51
N SER A 96 -2.28 -9.33 -7.65
CA SER A 96 -1.38 -9.55 -6.51
C SER A 96 -2.11 -9.88 -5.21
N TYR A 97 -3.41 -9.60 -5.10
CA TYR A 97 -4.22 -9.69 -3.88
C TYR A 97 -3.75 -8.79 -2.73
N TYR A 98 -2.90 -7.81 -3.02
CA TYR A 98 -2.50 -6.78 -2.09
C TYR A 98 -3.51 -5.64 -2.07
N ASN A 99 -3.65 -5.01 -0.90
CA ASN A 99 -4.40 -3.76 -0.75
C ASN A 99 -3.44 -2.55 -0.81
N PRO A 100 -3.96 -1.31 -0.85
CA PRO A 100 -3.15 -0.08 -0.82
C PRO A 100 -2.10 -0.03 0.30
N LEU A 101 -2.41 -0.57 1.48
CA LEU A 101 -1.48 -0.57 2.62
C LEU A 101 -0.30 -1.53 2.40
N HIS A 102 -0.57 -2.75 1.93
CA HIS A 102 0.49 -3.72 1.60
C HIS A 102 1.43 -3.18 0.52
N ILE A 103 0.91 -2.63 -0.58
CA ILE A 103 1.76 -2.12 -1.65
C ILE A 103 2.57 -0.89 -1.22
N ALA A 104 2.01 -0.02 -0.37
CA ALA A 104 2.75 1.11 0.19
C ALA A 104 3.93 0.65 1.06
N VAL A 105 3.77 -0.43 1.84
CA VAL A 105 4.87 -1.03 2.61
C VAL A 105 5.91 -1.67 1.69
N LEU A 106 5.48 -2.47 0.70
CA LEU A 106 6.39 -3.12 -0.25
C LEU A 106 7.21 -2.12 -1.07
N ARG A 107 6.69 -0.91 -1.28
CA ARG A 107 7.39 0.19 -1.95
C ARG A 107 8.08 1.18 -1.01
N ASN A 108 8.12 0.87 0.28
CA ASN A 108 8.73 1.70 1.31
C ASN A 108 8.24 3.16 1.28
N LYS A 109 6.92 3.36 1.33
CA LYS A 109 6.26 4.67 1.29
C LYS A 109 5.70 5.03 2.68
N PRO A 110 6.53 5.42 3.66
CA PRO A 110 6.08 5.65 5.05
C PRO A 110 4.98 6.71 5.18
N ASP A 111 5.05 7.80 4.42
CA ASP A 111 4.03 8.86 4.46
C ASP A 111 2.68 8.37 3.91
N MET A 112 2.70 7.47 2.92
CA MET A 112 1.51 6.82 2.39
C MET A 112 0.91 5.84 3.40
N VAL A 113 1.75 5.01 4.03
CA VAL A 113 1.35 4.10 5.12
C VAL A 113 0.66 4.88 6.24
N GLN A 114 1.30 5.95 6.71
CA GLN A 114 0.77 6.84 7.73
C GLN A 114 -0.60 7.41 7.33
N MET A 115 -0.72 7.92 6.11
CA MET A 115 -1.96 8.48 5.60
C MET A 115 -3.07 7.42 5.53
N LEU A 116 -2.81 6.26 4.91
CA LEU A 116 -3.80 5.18 4.77
C LEU A 116 -4.36 4.73 6.13
N ILE A 117 -3.50 4.50 7.12
CA ILE A 117 -3.91 4.08 8.47
C ILE A 117 -4.73 5.19 9.15
N THR A 118 -4.31 6.45 9.07
CA THR A 118 -5.09 7.57 9.65
C THR A 118 -6.45 7.77 9.00
N HIS A 119 -6.63 7.32 7.77
CA HIS A 119 -7.90 7.32 7.05
C HIS A 119 -8.73 6.05 7.28
N GLY A 120 -8.28 5.12 8.13
CA GLY A 120 -9.04 3.95 8.55
C GLY A 120 -8.67 2.65 7.85
N ALA A 121 -7.54 2.56 7.16
CA ALA A 121 -7.02 1.28 6.69
C ALA A 121 -6.75 0.34 7.88
N GLU A 122 -7.13 -0.93 7.74
CA GLU A 122 -6.90 -1.95 8.76
C GLU A 122 -5.40 -2.27 8.88
N ILE A 123 -4.77 -1.82 9.97
CA ILE A 123 -3.31 -1.89 10.19
C ILE A 123 -2.76 -3.32 10.21
N ASP A 124 -3.54 -4.28 10.73
CA ASP A 124 -3.17 -5.69 10.84
C ASP A 124 -3.85 -6.57 9.77
N LYS A 125 -4.44 -5.95 8.73
CA LYS A 125 -5.08 -6.70 7.64
C LYS A 125 -4.05 -7.57 6.94
N ARG A 126 -4.29 -8.87 6.92
CA ARG A 126 -3.41 -9.83 6.24
C ARG A 126 -3.70 -9.92 4.76
N ASP A 127 -2.65 -10.08 3.96
CA ASP A 127 -2.79 -10.40 2.55
C ASP A 127 -3.39 -11.82 2.36
N ARG A 128 -3.86 -12.12 1.15
CA ARG A 128 -4.54 -13.39 0.87
C ARG A 128 -3.57 -14.56 0.61
N ILE A 129 -2.35 -14.29 0.16
CA ILE A 129 -1.43 -15.31 -0.35
C ILE A 129 -0.61 -15.90 0.79
N HIS A 130 0.12 -15.03 1.48
CA HIS A 130 1.05 -15.36 2.55
C HIS A 130 0.37 -15.24 3.91
N GLU A 131 -0.73 -14.47 4.00
CA GLU A 131 -1.34 -14.06 5.26
C GLU A 131 -0.38 -13.23 6.12
N SER A 132 0.49 -12.46 5.46
CA SER A 132 1.39 -11.53 6.11
C SER A 132 0.65 -10.23 6.41
N SER A 133 0.85 -9.71 7.62
CA SER A 133 0.43 -8.34 7.96
C SER A 133 1.38 -7.32 7.32
N PRO A 134 0.99 -6.04 7.24
CA PRO A 134 1.88 -4.96 6.83
C PRO A 134 3.16 -4.91 7.70
N LEU A 135 3.06 -5.26 8.98
CA LEU A 135 4.21 -5.31 9.89
C LEU A 135 5.17 -6.45 9.54
N ASP A 136 4.65 -7.63 9.16
CA ASP A 136 5.47 -8.75 8.71
C ASP A 136 6.25 -8.38 7.45
N LEU A 137 5.55 -7.82 6.44
CA LEU A 137 6.17 -7.38 5.18
C LEU A 137 7.26 -6.31 5.38
N ALA A 138 7.06 -5.39 6.32
CA ALA A 138 8.04 -4.36 6.67
C ALA A 138 9.25 -4.92 7.41
N SER A 139 9.10 -6.07 8.08
CA SER A 139 10.15 -6.69 8.90
C SER A 139 11.11 -7.54 8.07
N GLU A 140 10.64 -8.10 6.95
CA GLU A 140 11.42 -9.00 6.08
C GLU A 140 12.63 -8.32 5.41
N GLU A 141 12.55 -7.02 5.08
CA GLU A 141 13.61 -6.31 4.35
C GLU A 141 14.09 -5.08 5.14
N ALA A 142 15.42 -4.88 5.20
CA ALA A 142 16.05 -3.81 5.97
C ALA A 142 15.68 -2.40 5.49
N ASP A 143 15.42 -2.24 4.19
CA ASP A 143 15.11 -0.95 3.59
C ASP A 143 13.72 -0.41 4.03
N LYS A 144 12.82 -1.29 4.47
CA LYS A 144 11.46 -0.95 4.93
C LYS A 144 11.40 -0.50 6.39
N LEU A 145 12.54 -0.29 7.07
CA LEU A 145 12.61 0.26 8.42
C LEU A 145 11.74 1.53 8.64
N PRO A 146 11.64 2.49 7.70
CA PRO A 146 10.75 3.64 7.85
C PRO A 146 9.28 3.25 7.98
N CYS A 147 8.80 2.32 7.15
CA CYS A 147 7.44 1.79 7.22
C CYS A 147 7.22 0.99 8.51
N LEU A 148 8.20 0.16 8.91
CA LEU A 148 8.15 -0.59 10.16
C LEU A 148 7.94 0.34 11.36
N ARG A 149 8.71 1.43 11.42
CA ARG A 149 8.59 2.43 12.48
C ARG A 149 7.21 3.08 12.50
N VAL A 150 6.69 3.51 11.35
CA VAL A 150 5.35 4.12 11.24
C VAL A 150 4.27 3.14 11.70
N LEU A 151 4.32 1.88 11.29
CA LEU A 151 3.35 0.86 11.70
C LEU A 151 3.34 0.68 13.22
N LEU A 152 4.52 0.57 13.84
CA LEU A 152 4.66 0.43 15.29
C LEU A 152 4.23 1.71 16.04
N ASP A 153 4.50 2.89 15.48
CA ASP A 153 4.07 4.18 16.05
C ASP A 153 2.54 4.33 16.03
N LEU A 154 1.87 3.70 15.05
CA LEU A 154 0.42 3.70 14.92
C LEU A 154 -0.28 2.53 15.60
N GLY A 155 0.47 1.71 16.35
CA GLY A 155 -0.09 0.68 17.22
C GLY A 155 -0.31 -0.67 16.53
N ALA A 156 0.43 -0.99 15.47
CA ALA A 156 0.48 -2.36 14.95
C ALA A 156 0.91 -3.34 16.06
N ASP A 157 0.27 -4.50 16.13
CA ASP A 157 0.60 -5.50 17.14
C ASP A 157 1.94 -6.18 16.82
N VAL A 158 2.98 -5.79 17.56
CA VAL A 158 4.35 -6.31 17.42
C VAL A 158 4.45 -7.83 17.63
N ASN A 159 3.50 -8.42 18.35
CA ASN A 159 3.46 -9.84 18.68
C ASN A 159 2.38 -10.61 17.93
N ALA A 160 1.72 -10.00 16.94
CA ALA A 160 0.80 -10.69 16.07
C ALA A 160 1.50 -11.87 15.39
N LYS A 161 0.87 -13.05 15.45
CA LYS A 161 1.40 -14.29 14.86
C LYS A 161 0.73 -14.60 13.54
N ASP A 162 1.49 -14.77 12.47
CA ASP A 162 1.00 -15.25 11.18
C ASP A 162 0.39 -16.68 11.30
N LYS A 163 -0.12 -17.24 10.21
CA LYS A 163 -0.69 -18.60 10.20
C LYS A 163 0.30 -19.70 10.56
N ASN A 164 1.59 -19.42 10.43
CA ASN A 164 2.69 -20.31 10.76
C ASN A 164 3.20 -20.07 12.20
N GLY A 165 2.55 -19.19 12.96
CA GLY A 165 2.94 -18.85 14.32
C GLY A 165 4.13 -17.88 14.38
N LYS A 166 4.57 -17.32 13.26
CA LYS A 166 5.71 -16.41 13.20
C LYS A 166 5.28 -14.98 13.54
N THR A 167 6.09 -14.30 14.33
CA THR A 167 5.96 -12.87 14.61
C THR A 167 6.79 -12.05 13.63
N ALA A 168 6.55 -10.74 13.58
CA ALA A 168 7.39 -9.78 12.85
C ALA A 168 8.89 -9.95 13.14
N LEU A 169 9.24 -10.24 14.40
CA LEU A 169 10.62 -10.51 14.81
C LEU A 169 11.20 -11.78 14.15
N LEU A 170 10.40 -12.85 14.04
CA LEU A 170 10.84 -14.08 13.36
C LEU A 170 11.00 -13.87 11.86
N HIS A 171 10.18 -13.04 11.23
CA HIS A 171 10.36 -12.65 9.82
C HIS A 171 11.64 -11.82 9.61
N ALA A 172 11.92 -10.87 10.50
CA ALA A 172 13.16 -10.09 10.45
C ALA A 172 14.41 -10.98 10.59
N LEU A 173 14.37 -11.99 11.46
CA LEU A 173 15.46 -12.95 11.65
C LEU A 173 15.61 -13.91 10.46
N ALA A 174 14.51 -14.41 9.89
CA ALA A 174 14.51 -15.39 8.81
C ALA A 174 15.11 -14.85 7.49
N SER A 175 15.13 -13.53 7.32
CA SER A 175 15.79 -12.86 6.18
C SER A 175 17.32 -12.88 6.27
N SER A 176 17.88 -13.23 7.44
CA SER A 176 19.32 -13.37 7.62
C SER A 176 19.80 -14.70 7.01
N ASP A 177 20.83 -14.66 6.18
CA ASP A 177 21.37 -15.82 5.45
C ASP A 177 22.21 -16.79 6.32
N GLY A 178 22.01 -16.75 7.64
CA GLY A 178 22.73 -17.55 8.63
C GLY A 178 24.18 -17.13 8.88
N LEU A 179 24.73 -16.21 8.07
CA LEU A 179 26.10 -15.70 8.17
C LEU A 179 26.12 -14.20 8.53
N THR A 180 25.17 -13.44 7.99
CA THR A 180 25.03 -12.01 8.24
C THR A 180 23.59 -11.67 8.62
N VAL A 181 23.44 -10.93 9.73
CA VAL A 181 22.15 -10.35 10.09
C VAL A 181 22.00 -9.06 9.28
N ASN A 182 21.14 -9.08 8.27
CA ASN A 182 20.90 -7.91 7.40
C ASN A 182 19.89 -6.93 8.02
N ASN A 183 19.02 -7.42 8.91
CA ASN A 183 17.89 -6.67 9.47
C ASN A 183 18.14 -6.23 10.92
N VAL A 184 19.38 -5.83 11.27
CA VAL A 184 19.74 -5.48 12.65
C VAL A 184 18.85 -4.36 13.21
N ASP A 185 18.65 -3.30 12.43
CA ASP A 185 17.85 -2.16 12.86
C ASP A 185 16.36 -2.53 13.05
N ASN A 186 15.81 -3.38 12.18
CA ASN A 186 14.44 -3.89 12.33
C ASN A 186 14.30 -4.72 13.61
N ILE A 187 15.26 -5.62 13.87
CA ILE A 187 15.28 -6.47 15.07
C ILE A 187 15.37 -5.60 16.33
N GLU A 188 16.28 -4.63 16.35
CA GLU A 188 16.44 -3.72 17.48
C GLU A 188 15.16 -2.92 17.72
N MET A 189 14.55 -2.36 16.67
CA MET A 189 13.28 -1.63 16.77
C MET A 189 12.17 -2.52 17.33
N LEU A 190 12.00 -3.74 16.81
CA LEU A 190 10.97 -4.67 17.27
C LEU A 190 11.15 -5.01 18.75
N LEU A 191 12.38 -5.29 19.20
CA LEU A 191 12.69 -5.55 20.60
C LEU A 191 12.42 -4.33 21.48
N GLN A 192 12.80 -3.13 21.02
CA GLN A 192 12.49 -1.86 21.72
C GLN A 192 10.98 -1.62 21.87
N ARG A 193 10.18 -2.09 20.91
CA ARG A 193 8.70 -1.99 20.94
C ARG A 193 8.02 -3.16 21.65
N GLY A 194 8.77 -4.06 22.27
CA GLY A 194 8.22 -5.15 23.10
C GLY A 194 7.91 -6.44 22.36
N ALA A 195 8.59 -6.71 21.24
CA ALA A 195 8.56 -8.02 20.60
C ALA A 195 9.02 -9.11 21.58
N SER A 196 8.20 -10.15 21.77
CA SER A 196 8.54 -11.30 22.59
C SER A 196 9.47 -12.25 21.83
N LEU A 197 10.48 -12.78 22.53
CA LEU A 197 11.33 -13.87 22.02
C LEU A 197 10.64 -15.24 22.11
N ASP A 198 9.51 -15.32 22.80
CA ASP A 198 8.80 -16.56 23.07
C ASP A 198 7.97 -16.98 21.82
N THR A 199 8.39 -18.10 21.23
CA THR A 199 7.77 -18.76 20.06
C THR A 199 6.46 -19.44 20.40
#